data_AF-A0A933RC62-F1
#
_entry.id   AF-A0A933RC62-F1
#
_cell.length_a   1.000
_cell.length_b   1.000
_cell.length_c   1.000
_cell.angle_alpha   90.00
_cell.angle_beta   90.00
_cell.angle_gamma   90.00
#
_symmetry.space_group_name_H-M   'P 1'
#
loop_
_entity.id
_entity.type
_entity.pdbx_description
1 polymer ?
#
loop_
_entity_poly.entity_id
_entity_poly.type
_entity_poly.pdbx_seq_one_letter_code
_entity_poly.pdbx_strand_id
1 'polypeptide(L)'
;MSDTQVPQLGDVLADYPKNWGRWGADDEVGALNYLGPENVVQAAGLIKSGKVFTLQVPMADPKGDPIWPGGRSKPIRVNVIDKGHVLSGKLPAAPGGIEGCDDMIHCYLQGSTQYDALGHAWYGDQIYNGYDARTTIGGMTKARIL
;
A
#
# COMPACT_ATOMS: atom_id res chain seq x y z
N MET A 1 21.52 13.09 -28.81
CA MET A 1 20.38 12.92 -27.90
C MET A 1 19.61 14.23 -27.96
N SER A 2 18.30 14.20 -28.22
CA SER A 2 17.53 15.44 -28.32
C SER A 2 17.52 16.13 -26.97
N ASP A 3 17.87 17.42 -26.96
CA ASP A 3 17.90 18.29 -25.80
C ASP A 3 16.46 18.71 -25.43
N THR A 4 15.61 17.71 -25.19
CA THR A 4 14.20 17.93 -24.91
C THR A 4 14.10 18.47 -23.50
N GLN A 5 13.93 19.78 -23.37
CA GLN A 5 13.70 20.44 -22.10
C GLN A 5 12.33 19.98 -21.56
N VAL A 6 12.34 19.11 -20.54
CA VAL A 6 11.12 18.65 -19.87
C VAL A 6 10.67 19.72 -18.87
N PRO A 7 9.44 20.26 -18.97
CA PRO A 7 8.97 21.30 -18.06
C PRO A 7 8.83 20.75 -16.63
N GLN A 8 8.99 21.63 -15.63
CA GLN A 8 8.76 21.24 -14.24
C GLN A 8 7.27 21.00 -14.00
N LEU A 9 6.94 19.98 -13.21
CA LEU A 9 5.54 19.63 -12.95
C LEU A 9 4.78 20.76 -12.26
N GLY A 10 5.47 21.55 -11.43
CA GLY A 10 4.90 22.75 -10.81
C GLY A 10 4.46 23.82 -11.81
N ASP A 11 5.22 24.01 -12.89
CA ASP A 11 4.89 24.97 -13.96
C ASP A 11 3.69 24.48 -14.76
N VAL A 12 3.67 23.18 -15.09
CA VAL A 12 2.58 22.55 -15.86
C VAL A 12 1.25 22.59 -15.10
N LEU A 13 1.29 22.46 -13.77
CA LEU A 13 0.11 22.37 -12.91
C LEU A 13 -0.22 23.68 -12.18
N ALA A 14 0.43 24.80 -12.51
CA ALA A 14 0.31 26.05 -11.77
C ALA A 14 -1.15 26.53 -11.63
N ASP A 15 -1.91 26.46 -12.73
CA ASP A 15 -3.31 26.91 -12.80
C ASP A 15 -4.33 25.78 -12.58
N TYR A 16 -3.86 24.56 -12.29
CA TYR A 16 -4.77 23.44 -12.06
C TYR A 16 -5.44 23.54 -10.68
N PRO A 17 -6.74 23.18 -10.58
CA PRO A 17 -7.45 23.23 -9.32
C PRO A 17 -6.86 22.23 -8.32
N LYS A 18 -6.84 22.62 -7.04
CA LYS A 18 -6.43 21.78 -5.92
C LYS A 18 -7.63 21.55 -5.00
N ASN A 19 -7.70 20.36 -4.37
CA ASN A 19 -8.68 20.07 -3.32
C ASN A 19 -8.16 20.41 -1.91
N TRP A 20 -7.14 21.26 -1.79
CA TRP A 20 -6.59 21.65 -0.50
C TRP A 20 -7.59 22.53 0.25
N GLY A 21 -7.75 22.30 1.55
CA GLY A 21 -8.72 22.97 2.41
C GLY A 21 -10.17 22.51 2.21
N ARG A 22 -10.48 21.70 1.18
CA ARG A 22 -11.86 21.29 0.87
C ARG A 22 -12.56 20.58 2.03
N TRP A 23 -11.82 19.76 2.78
CA TRP A 23 -12.32 19.00 3.93
C TRP A 23 -11.72 19.50 5.26
N GLY A 24 -11.16 20.71 5.27
CA GLY A 24 -10.49 21.30 6.42
C GLY A 24 -8.98 21.40 6.25
N ALA A 25 -8.37 22.29 7.04
CA ALA A 25 -6.93 22.55 7.00
C ALA A 25 -6.09 21.37 7.52
N ASP A 26 -6.68 20.54 8.38
CA ASP A 26 -6.04 19.36 8.97
C ASP A 26 -6.43 18.05 8.27
N ASP A 27 -7.11 18.10 7.11
CA ASP A 27 -7.45 16.89 6.37
C ASP A 27 -6.18 16.19 5.86
N GLU A 28 -6.18 14.86 5.95
CA GLU A 28 -5.05 14.01 5.56
C GLU A 28 -5.45 12.91 4.55
N VAL A 29 -6.75 12.73 4.29
CA VAL A 29 -7.26 11.59 3.52
C VAL A 29 -7.88 11.98 2.17
N GLY A 30 -8.11 13.27 1.94
CA GLY A 30 -8.48 13.82 0.65
C GLY A 30 -9.76 13.22 0.07
N ALA A 31 -9.68 12.71 -1.16
CA ALA A 31 -10.86 12.21 -1.87
C ALA A 31 -11.54 10.99 -1.20
N LEU A 32 -10.89 10.33 -0.23
CA LEU A 32 -11.55 9.30 0.58
C LEU A 32 -12.74 9.88 1.37
N ASN A 33 -12.75 11.19 1.66
CA ASN A 33 -13.87 11.88 2.28
C ASN A 33 -15.16 11.88 1.42
N TYR A 34 -15.10 11.52 0.13
CA TYR A 34 -16.30 11.28 -0.67
C TYR A 34 -16.98 9.95 -0.36
N LEU A 35 -16.32 9.05 0.37
CA LEU A 35 -16.84 7.73 0.71
C LEU A 35 -17.45 7.76 2.12
N GLY A 36 -18.73 8.07 2.19
CA GLY A 36 -19.51 8.10 3.42
C GLY A 36 -20.33 6.83 3.67
N PRO A 37 -20.99 6.72 4.85
CA PRO A 37 -21.88 5.61 5.19
C PRO A 37 -22.97 5.36 4.15
N GLU A 38 -23.49 6.41 3.52
CA GLU A 38 -24.49 6.34 2.46
C GLU A 38 -23.96 5.65 1.19
N ASN A 39 -22.68 5.83 0.85
CA ASN A 39 -22.05 5.15 -0.28
C ASN A 39 -21.89 3.66 0.03
N VAL A 40 -21.54 3.32 1.28
CA VAL A 40 -21.43 1.93 1.74
C VAL A 40 -22.77 1.21 1.63
N VAL A 41 -23.85 1.82 2.11
CA VAL A 41 -25.21 1.23 2.01
C VAL A 41 -25.63 1.06 0.56
N GLN A 42 -25.41 2.07 -0.29
CA GLN A 42 -25.70 1.97 -1.73
C GLN A 42 -24.91 0.84 -2.39
N ALA A 43 -23.61 0.72 -2.10
CA ALA A 43 -22.74 -0.33 -2.63
C ALA A 43 -23.19 -1.72 -2.17
N ALA A 44 -23.58 -1.89 -0.90
CA ALA A 44 -24.14 -3.15 -0.39
C ALA A 44 -25.40 -3.55 -1.15
N GLY A 45 -26.24 -2.58 -1.54
CA GLY A 45 -27.40 -2.78 -2.38
C GLY A 45 -27.11 -3.35 -3.78
N LEU A 46 -25.86 -3.28 -4.27
CA LEU A 46 -25.46 -3.85 -5.57
C LEU A 46 -25.24 -5.36 -5.52
N ILE A 47 -25.12 -5.96 -4.34
CA ILE A 47 -24.90 -7.40 -4.18
C ILE A 47 -26.21 -8.14 -4.52
N LYS A 48 -26.23 -8.85 -5.67
CA LYS A 48 -27.39 -9.63 -6.12
C LYS A 48 -27.13 -11.14 -6.23
N SER A 49 -25.95 -11.54 -6.68
CA SER A 49 -25.61 -12.94 -6.97
C SER A 49 -24.59 -13.56 -6.02
N GLY A 50 -23.99 -12.76 -5.14
CA GLY A 50 -22.95 -13.24 -4.22
C GLY A 50 -21.64 -13.69 -4.89
N LYS A 51 -21.44 -13.41 -6.18
CA LYS A 51 -20.17 -13.70 -6.87
C LYS A 51 -19.05 -12.84 -6.30
N VAL A 52 -17.90 -13.47 -6.03
CA VAL A 52 -16.71 -12.83 -5.49
C VAL A 52 -15.56 -12.97 -6.47
N PHE A 53 -14.78 -11.90 -6.65
CA PHE A 53 -13.62 -11.87 -7.53
C PHE A 53 -12.42 -11.32 -6.75
N THR A 54 -11.30 -12.05 -6.77
CA THR A 54 -10.04 -11.58 -6.18
C THR A 54 -9.40 -10.55 -7.10
N LEU A 55 -9.18 -9.33 -6.59
CA LEU A 55 -8.48 -8.26 -7.32
C LEU A 55 -6.98 -8.18 -6.99
N GLN A 56 -6.50 -9.09 -6.14
CA GLN A 56 -5.11 -9.19 -5.76
C GLN A 56 -4.34 -10.13 -6.70
N VAL A 57 -3.12 -9.73 -7.07
CA VAL A 57 -2.16 -10.62 -7.74
C VAL A 57 -1.49 -11.54 -6.72
N PRO A 58 -1.08 -12.77 -7.12
CA PRO A 58 -0.24 -13.61 -6.27
C PRO A 58 1.00 -12.86 -5.76
N MET A 59 1.42 -13.21 -4.54
CA MET A 59 2.62 -12.64 -3.90
C MET A 59 3.60 -13.75 -3.57
N ALA A 60 4.89 -13.45 -3.72
CA ALA A 60 5.96 -14.43 -3.58
C ALA A 60 5.75 -15.65 -4.49
N ASP A 61 5.23 -15.42 -5.71
CA ASP A 61 5.02 -16.48 -6.68
C ASP A 61 6.38 -17.05 -7.12
N PRO A 62 6.58 -18.38 -7.08
CA PRO A 62 7.80 -19.01 -7.59
C PRO A 62 8.11 -18.66 -9.05
N LYS A 63 7.10 -18.33 -9.85
CA LYS A 63 7.25 -17.88 -11.26
C LYS A 63 7.67 -16.42 -11.37
N GLY A 64 7.66 -15.68 -10.26
CA GLY A 64 8.01 -14.26 -10.18
C GLY A 64 6.80 -13.36 -9.98
N ASP A 65 7.03 -12.23 -9.31
CA ASP A 65 6.03 -11.20 -9.05
C ASP A 65 6.30 -9.96 -9.92
N PRO A 66 5.26 -9.29 -10.46
CA PRO A 66 5.43 -8.02 -11.16
C PRO A 66 5.86 -6.93 -10.17
N ILE A 67 7.00 -6.27 -10.45
CA ILE A 67 7.54 -5.22 -9.58
C ILE A 67 8.17 -4.10 -10.43
N TRP A 68 8.01 -2.85 -9.99
CA TRP A 68 8.62 -1.70 -10.67
C TRP A 68 10.16 -1.79 -10.62
N PRO A 69 10.86 -1.72 -11.76
CA PRO A 69 12.33 -1.75 -11.79
C PRO A 69 12.95 -0.52 -11.11
N GLY A 70 14.12 -0.68 -10.48
CA GLY A 70 14.86 0.45 -9.90
C GLY A 70 15.03 0.43 -8.38
N GLY A 71 15.04 -0.75 -7.76
CA GLY A 71 15.51 -0.93 -6.37
C GLY A 71 14.55 -1.68 -5.44
N ARG A 72 13.30 -1.93 -5.85
CA ARG A 72 12.37 -2.77 -5.08
C ARG A 72 12.63 -4.25 -5.36
N SER A 73 12.59 -5.08 -4.32
CA SER A 73 12.58 -6.53 -4.46
C SER A 73 11.14 -7.04 -4.49
N LYS A 74 10.95 -8.18 -5.16
CA LYS A 74 9.70 -8.94 -5.04
C LYS A 74 9.44 -9.35 -3.58
N PRO A 75 8.18 -9.59 -3.17
CA PRO A 75 7.87 -10.16 -1.87
C PRO A 75 8.60 -11.48 -1.64
N ILE A 76 9.16 -11.65 -0.44
CA ILE A 76 9.88 -12.87 -0.05
C ILE A 76 9.13 -13.52 1.10
N ARG A 77 8.53 -14.69 0.85
CA ARG A 77 7.94 -15.55 1.88
C ARG A 77 9.02 -16.49 2.42
N VAL A 78 9.14 -16.56 3.73
CA VAL A 78 10.08 -17.42 4.46
C VAL A 78 9.27 -18.29 5.40
N ASN A 79 9.38 -19.61 5.26
CA ASN A 79 8.83 -20.52 6.24
C ASN A 79 9.71 -20.53 7.49
N VAL A 80 9.09 -20.33 8.65
CA VAL A 80 9.77 -20.17 9.96
C VAL A 80 9.56 -21.39 10.84
N ILE A 81 8.37 -21.98 10.80
CA ILE A 81 8.03 -23.21 11.51
C ILE A 81 7.36 -24.17 10.52
N ASP A 82 7.72 -25.44 10.61
CA ASP A 82 7.08 -26.53 9.89
C ASP A 82 7.17 -27.85 10.68
N LYS A 83 6.64 -28.92 10.08
CA LYS A 83 6.70 -30.27 10.64
C LYS A 83 8.14 -30.77 10.88
N GLY A 84 9.11 -30.31 10.09
CA GLY A 84 10.52 -30.67 10.24
C GLY A 84 11.10 -30.28 11.60
N HIS A 85 10.60 -29.19 12.19
CA HIS A 85 10.99 -28.76 13.53
C HIS A 85 10.55 -29.76 14.61
N VAL A 86 9.36 -30.35 14.46
CA VAL A 86 8.88 -31.39 15.38
C VAL A 86 9.62 -32.69 15.16
N LEU A 87 9.79 -33.12 13.91
CA LEU A 87 10.50 -34.36 13.58
C LEU A 87 11.97 -34.35 14.01
N SER A 88 12.61 -33.19 13.96
CA SER A 88 13.99 -33.01 14.44
C SER A 88 14.09 -32.80 15.96
N GLY A 89 12.96 -32.74 16.68
CA GLY A 89 12.89 -32.49 18.12
C GLY A 89 13.21 -31.05 18.55
N LYS A 90 13.35 -30.12 17.60
CA LYS A 90 13.68 -28.71 17.86
C LYS A 90 12.47 -27.90 18.34
N LEU A 91 11.26 -28.34 18.02
CA LEU A 91 10.02 -27.76 18.51
C LEU A 91 9.09 -28.89 18.99
N PRO A 92 8.94 -29.11 20.31
CA PRO A 92 8.03 -30.13 20.80
C PRO A 92 6.59 -29.77 20.46
N ALA A 93 5.76 -30.79 20.20
CA ALA A 93 4.33 -30.59 20.05
C ALA A 93 3.74 -29.98 21.33
N ALA A 94 2.84 -29.02 21.16
CA ALA A 94 2.13 -28.40 22.27
C ALA A 94 1.11 -29.39 22.90
N PRO A 95 0.59 -29.10 24.11
CA PRO A 95 -0.37 -29.97 24.78
C PRO A 95 -1.52 -30.42 23.87
N GLY A 96 -1.86 -31.70 23.94
CA GLY A 96 -2.83 -32.32 23.02
C GLY A 96 -2.25 -32.73 21.67
N GLY A 97 -0.94 -32.65 21.46
CA GLY A 97 -0.28 -33.04 20.21
C GLY A 97 -0.42 -32.00 19.11
N ILE A 98 -0.62 -30.73 19.48
CA ILE A 98 -0.77 -29.63 18.52
C ILE A 98 0.60 -29.31 17.91
N GLU A 99 0.61 -29.23 16.59
CA GLU A 99 1.75 -28.83 15.77
C GLU A 99 1.33 -27.67 14.87
N GLY A 100 2.29 -26.91 14.36
CA GLY A 100 2.02 -25.70 13.60
C GLY A 100 2.94 -25.52 12.40
N CYS A 101 2.56 -24.56 11.57
CA CYS A 101 3.36 -24.06 10.46
C CYS A 101 3.18 -22.54 10.44
N ASP A 102 4.27 -21.80 10.48
CA ASP A 102 4.27 -20.34 10.48
C ASP A 102 5.26 -19.82 9.44
N ASP A 103 4.89 -18.69 8.83
CA ASP A 103 5.69 -18.01 7.82
C ASP A 103 5.88 -16.53 8.16
N MET A 104 6.95 -15.95 7.63
CA MET A 104 7.19 -14.51 7.57
C MET A 104 7.14 -14.05 6.11
N ILE A 105 6.73 -12.81 5.88
CA ILE A 105 6.95 -12.13 4.60
C ILE A 105 7.78 -10.86 4.80
N HIS A 106 8.77 -10.68 3.93
CA HIS A 106 9.48 -9.41 3.76
C HIS A 106 9.05 -8.81 2.41
N CYS A 107 8.38 -7.66 2.45
CA CYS A 107 7.87 -7.00 1.25
C CYS A 107 7.96 -5.48 1.35
N TYR A 108 8.10 -4.84 0.19
CA TYR A 108 7.83 -3.42 0.05
C TYR A 108 6.31 -3.21 0.10
N LEU A 109 5.86 -2.12 0.73
CA LEU A 109 4.43 -1.75 0.75
C LEU A 109 3.91 -1.48 -0.67
N GLN A 110 4.79 -1.07 -1.59
CA GLN A 110 4.52 -0.90 -3.02
C GLN A 110 4.98 -2.10 -3.85
N GLY A 111 4.88 -3.30 -3.27
CA GLY A 111 5.45 -4.54 -3.80
C GLY A 111 4.44 -5.52 -4.42
N SER A 112 3.15 -5.19 -4.40
CA SER A 112 2.05 -6.03 -4.93
C SER A 112 0.81 -5.16 -5.13
N THR A 113 -0.38 -5.75 -5.25
CA THR A 113 -1.66 -5.02 -5.15
C THR A 113 -1.66 -4.13 -3.90
N GLN A 114 -1.81 -2.82 -4.11
CA GLN A 114 -1.45 -1.80 -3.12
C GLN A 114 -2.39 -0.59 -3.19
N TYR A 115 -2.31 0.24 -2.14
CA TYR A 115 -2.74 1.63 -2.14
C TYR A 115 -1.54 2.52 -1.87
N ASP A 116 -1.41 3.60 -2.63
CA ASP A 116 -0.41 4.63 -2.37
C ASP A 116 -1.06 5.79 -1.61
N ALA A 117 -0.49 6.09 -0.44
CA ALA A 117 -0.94 7.23 0.36
C ALA A 117 -0.67 8.56 -0.36
N LEU A 118 -1.39 9.62 0.03
CA LEU A 118 -1.26 10.94 -0.59
C LEU A 118 0.12 11.57 -0.36
N GLY A 119 0.85 11.13 0.67
CA GLY A 119 2.27 11.49 0.88
C GLY A 119 3.27 10.62 0.10
N HIS A 120 2.84 9.64 -0.71
CA HIS A 120 3.76 8.74 -1.43
C HIS A 120 4.55 9.47 -2.53
N ALA A 121 3.92 10.41 -3.22
CA ALA A 121 4.49 11.14 -4.34
C ALA A 121 4.01 12.59 -4.34
N TRP A 122 4.91 13.52 -4.65
CA TRP A 122 4.63 14.96 -4.70
C TRP A 122 5.63 15.66 -5.63
N TYR A 123 5.45 16.97 -5.81
CA TYR A 123 6.42 17.87 -6.43
C TYR A 123 6.61 19.11 -5.56
N GLY A 124 7.78 19.75 -5.66
CA GLY A 124 8.15 20.86 -4.78
C GLY A 124 8.30 20.41 -3.32
N ASP A 125 7.99 21.31 -2.39
CA ASP A 125 8.23 21.13 -0.95
C ASP A 125 6.95 20.81 -0.16
N GLN A 126 5.85 20.48 -0.83
CA GLN A 126 4.56 20.21 -0.20
C GLN A 126 3.92 18.92 -0.69
N ILE A 127 3.32 18.17 0.21
CA ILE A 127 2.42 17.04 -0.09
C ILE A 127 0.95 17.51 -0.03
N TYR A 128 0.01 16.57 -0.10
CA TYR A 128 -1.43 16.87 -0.02
C TYR A 128 -1.77 17.85 1.12
N ASN A 129 -2.73 18.73 0.86
CA ASN A 129 -3.21 19.78 1.78
C ASN A 129 -2.15 20.81 2.20
N GLY A 130 -0.99 20.85 1.55
CA GLY A 130 0.05 21.84 1.82
C GLY A 130 0.97 21.50 2.99
N TYR A 131 0.89 20.28 3.52
CA TYR A 131 1.87 19.82 4.51
C TYR A 131 3.28 19.85 3.92
N ASP A 132 4.26 20.24 4.74
CA ASP A 132 5.68 20.24 4.39
C ASP A 132 6.11 18.80 4.02
N ALA A 133 6.72 18.61 2.86
CA ALA A 133 7.18 17.30 2.40
C ALA A 133 8.18 16.62 3.35
N ARG A 134 8.84 17.38 4.24
CA ARG A 134 9.70 16.85 5.30
C ARG A 134 8.96 15.95 6.30
N THR A 135 7.63 15.96 6.33
CA THR A 135 6.84 15.01 7.13
C THR A 135 6.97 13.56 6.65
N THR A 136 7.66 13.31 5.53
CA THR A 136 7.99 11.98 5.00
C THR A 136 9.34 11.43 5.47
N ILE A 137 10.17 12.24 6.13
CA ILE A 137 11.52 11.84 6.56
C ILE A 137 11.43 10.78 7.66
N GLY A 138 12.06 9.63 7.44
CA GLY A 138 12.10 8.51 8.41
C GLY A 138 10.77 7.78 8.60
N GLY A 139 9.71 8.23 7.91
CA GLY A 139 8.36 7.71 8.03
C GLY A 139 7.35 8.81 7.68
N MET A 140 6.23 8.42 7.08
CA MET A 140 5.18 9.37 6.71
C MET A 140 4.33 9.71 7.94
N THR A 141 4.43 10.95 8.42
CA THR A 141 3.67 11.44 9.59
C THR A 141 2.43 12.24 9.22
N LYS A 142 2.31 12.64 7.95
CA LYS A 142 1.15 13.35 7.38
C LYS A 142 0.70 12.74 6.06
N ALA A 143 -0.61 12.81 5.79
CA ALA A 143 -1.23 12.33 4.55
C ALA A 143 -0.93 10.84 4.25
N ARG A 144 -0.89 10.06 5.33
CA ARG A 144 -0.64 8.61 5.32
C ARG A 144 -1.94 7.82 5.29
N ILE A 145 -1.86 6.57 4.82
CA ILE A 145 -2.93 5.59 4.98
C ILE A 145 -2.52 4.68 6.13
N LEU A 146 -3.19 4.85 7.28
CA LEU A 146 -2.91 4.23 8.61
C LEU A 146 -1.69 4.77 9.37
#